data_AF-A0A0A9YJM8-F1
#
_entry.id   AF-A0A0A9YJM8-F1
#
_cell.length_a   1.000
_cell.length_b   1.000
_cell.length_c   1.000
_cell.angle_alpha   90.00
_cell.angle_beta   90.00
_cell.angle_gamma   90.00
#
_symmetry.space_group_name_H-M   'P 1'
#
loop_
_entity.id
_entity.type
_entity.pdbx_description
1 polymer ?
#
loop_
_entity_poly.entity_id
_entity_poly.type
_entity_poly.pdbx_seq_one_letter_code
_entity_poly.pdbx_strand_id
1 'polypeptide(L)'
;MKEMYDRCCVETEDCCVDDLDALTNMDELHRRYNCCAFDGPDYFTKLNKVNFPQSCCPEHGEISFRCSAENAYKAACKTKINAELNPYVIILEAYCFATAFFCGVVTTLIVVMATLNIYMNKSD
;
A
#
# COMPACT_ATOMS: atom_id res chain seq x y z
N MET A 1 -0.13 -4.25 7.26
CA MET A 1 -1.62 -4.18 7.21
C MET A 1 -2.26 -5.47 7.70
N LYS A 2 -2.05 -6.63 7.07
CA LYS A 2 -2.64 -7.89 7.54
C LYS A 2 -2.40 -8.18 9.04
N GLU A 3 -1.17 -8.05 9.53
CA GLU A 3 -0.84 -8.22 10.95
C GLU A 3 -1.54 -7.23 11.89
N MET A 4 -1.93 -6.05 11.40
CA MET A 4 -2.72 -5.10 12.20
C MET A 4 -4.13 -5.64 12.43
N TYR A 5 -4.76 -6.17 11.38
CA TYR A 5 -6.07 -6.83 11.51
C TYR A 5 -5.96 -8.11 12.35
N ASP A 6 -4.94 -8.94 12.13
CA ASP A 6 -4.78 -10.20 12.85
C ASP A 6 -4.53 -9.98 14.35
N ARG A 7 -3.82 -8.92 14.74
CA ARG A 7 -3.61 -8.59 16.16
C ARG A 7 -4.86 -7.99 16.80
N CYS A 8 -5.51 -7.04 16.13
CA CYS A 8 -6.53 -6.20 16.76
C CYS A 8 -7.97 -6.71 16.58
N CYS A 9 -8.23 -7.62 15.65
CA CYS A 9 -9.58 -8.15 15.40
C CYS A 9 -9.82 -9.54 15.98
N VAL A 10 -8.78 -10.23 16.46
CA VAL A 10 -8.94 -11.61 16.93
C VAL A 10 -9.60 -11.67 18.31
N GLU A 11 -9.23 -10.76 19.22
CA GLU A 11 -9.67 -10.83 20.62
C GLU A 11 -11.06 -10.23 20.90
N THR A 12 -11.44 -9.13 20.24
CA THR A 12 -12.60 -8.30 20.60
C THR A 12 -13.69 -8.31 19.53
N GLU A 13 -14.99 -8.31 19.90
CA GLU A 13 -16.10 -8.24 18.92
C GLU A 13 -15.97 -7.05 17.95
N ASP A 14 -15.48 -5.92 18.46
CA ASP A 14 -15.14 -4.74 17.67
C ASP A 14 -13.62 -4.67 17.46
N CYS A 15 -13.18 -4.52 16.22
CA CYS A 15 -11.76 -4.47 15.86
C CYS A 15 -11.06 -3.20 16.32
N CYS A 16 -9.80 -3.33 16.77
CA CYS A 16 -8.91 -2.20 17.09
C CYS A 16 -9.44 -1.26 18.19
N VAL A 17 -10.39 -1.67 19.03
CA VAL A 17 -10.91 -0.79 20.10
C VAL A 17 -9.86 -0.43 21.16
N ASP A 18 -8.88 -1.32 21.38
CA ASP A 18 -7.81 -1.11 22.35
C ASP A 18 -6.61 -0.32 21.81
N ASP A 19 -6.55 -0.12 20.48
CA ASP A 19 -5.47 0.62 19.80
C ASP A 19 -6.09 1.71 18.91
N LEU A 20 -6.21 2.91 19.48
CA LEU A 20 -6.86 4.05 18.84
C LEU A 20 -6.13 4.50 17.56
N ASP A 21 -4.81 4.35 17.51
CA ASP A 21 -4.01 4.66 16.33
C ASP A 21 -4.27 3.65 15.22
N ALA A 22 -4.28 2.35 15.55
CA ALA A 22 -4.64 1.31 14.59
C ALA A 22 -6.08 1.45 14.08
N LEU A 23 -7.01 1.83 14.97
CA LEU A 23 -8.42 2.09 14.61
C LEU A 23 -8.53 3.28 13.65
N THR A 24 -7.92 4.41 13.99
CA THR A 24 -7.97 5.63 13.15
C THR A 24 -7.37 5.37 11.78
N ASN A 25 -6.21 4.70 11.73
CA ASN A 25 -5.56 4.34 10.47
C ASN A 25 -6.40 3.35 9.65
N MET A 26 -7.05 2.38 10.30
CA MET A 26 -7.96 1.45 9.63
C MET A 26 -9.17 2.18 9.05
N ASP A 27 -9.82 3.04 9.82
CA ASP A 27 -10.99 3.80 9.40
C ASP A 27 -10.67 4.75 8.24
N GLU A 28 -9.53 5.43 8.30
CA GLU A 28 -9.07 6.29 7.21
C GLU A 28 -8.79 5.46 5.94
N LEU A 29 -8.22 4.26 6.09
CA LEU A 29 -7.96 3.36 4.96
C LEU A 29 -9.25 2.91 4.28
N HIS A 30 -10.23 2.44 5.07
CA HIS A 30 -11.52 2.01 4.54
C HIS A 30 -12.24 3.15 3.83
N ARG A 31 -12.26 4.34 4.44
CA ARG A 31 -12.90 5.53 3.86
C ARG A 31 -12.19 6.03 2.60
N ARG A 32 -10.85 6.05 2.59
CA ARG A 32 -10.06 6.53 1.44
C ARG A 32 -10.19 5.61 0.23
N TYR A 33 -10.16 4.30 0.44
CA TYR A 33 -10.12 3.32 -0.65
C TYR A 33 -11.47 2.64 -0.92
N ASN A 34 -12.54 3.01 -0.20
CA ASN A 34 -13.87 2.40 -0.29
C ASN A 34 -13.77 0.87 -0.27
N CYS A 35 -13.08 0.36 0.74
CA CYS A 35 -12.72 -1.05 0.87
C CYS A 35 -13.01 -1.55 2.28
N CYS A 36 -13.09 -2.87 2.43
CA CYS A 36 -13.29 -3.48 3.73
C CYS A 36 -12.35 -4.65 3.96
N ALA A 37 -11.60 -4.59 5.07
CA ALA A 37 -10.59 -5.56 5.45
C ALA A 37 -9.46 -5.77 4.41
N PHE A 38 -8.41 -6.49 4.85
CA PHE A 38 -7.25 -6.74 4.00
C PHE A 38 -7.58 -7.62 2.79
N ASP A 39 -8.17 -8.79 3.02
CA ASP A 39 -8.54 -9.78 1.99
C ASP A 39 -10.02 -9.65 1.55
N GLY A 40 -10.72 -8.60 2.00
CA GLY A 40 -12.16 -8.40 1.76
C GLY A 40 -13.03 -8.69 2.99
N PRO A 41 -14.35 -8.48 2.89
CA PRO A 41 -15.29 -8.70 4.00
C PRO A 41 -15.30 -10.16 4.49
N ASP A 42 -14.89 -11.12 3.64
CA ASP A 42 -14.70 -12.52 4.01
C ASP A 42 -13.76 -12.74 5.20
N TYR A 43 -12.83 -11.81 5.46
CA TYR A 43 -11.97 -11.85 6.64
C TYR A 43 -12.78 -11.85 7.93
N PHE A 44 -13.77 -10.96 8.05
CA PHE A 44 -14.64 -10.88 9.21
C PHE A 44 -15.61 -12.06 9.29
N THR A 45 -16.11 -12.54 8.14
CA THR A 45 -16.92 -13.76 8.06
C THR A 45 -16.15 -14.97 8.58
N LYS A 46 -14.87 -15.11 8.25
CA LYS A 46 -14.00 -16.21 8.74
C LYS A 46 -13.74 -16.11 10.24
N LEU A 47 -13.63 -14.90 10.78
CA LEU A 47 -13.53 -14.65 12.21
C LEU A 47 -14.87 -14.74 12.94
N ASN A 48 -15.95 -15.05 12.23
CA ASN A 48 -17.31 -15.12 12.76
C ASN A 48 -17.73 -13.83 13.48
N LYS A 49 -17.25 -12.67 12.99
CA LYS A 49 -17.56 -11.35 13.53
C LYS A 49 -18.88 -10.87 12.97
N VAL A 50 -19.74 -10.42 13.87
CA VAL A 50 -21.09 -9.90 13.54
C VAL A 50 -21.04 -8.40 13.29
N ASN A 51 -20.12 -7.68 13.94
CA ASN A 51 -19.95 -6.24 13.76
C ASN A 51 -18.74 -5.97 12.87
N PHE A 52 -18.98 -5.26 11.77
CA PHE A 52 -17.93 -4.70 10.94
C PHE A 52 -17.69 -3.25 11.38
N PRO A 53 -16.46 -2.73 11.26
CA PRO A 53 -16.18 -1.32 11.55
C PRO A 53 -17.05 -0.43 10.65
N GLN A 54 -17.62 0.65 11.19
CA GLN A 54 -18.56 1.50 10.44
C GLN A 54 -17.93 2.09 9.16
N SER A 55 -16.63 2.34 9.18
CA SER A 55 -15.85 2.80 8.03
C SER A 55 -15.83 1.82 6.84
N CYS A 56 -16.11 0.53 7.06
CA CYS A 56 -16.26 -0.48 6.01
C CYS A 56 -17.57 -0.36 5.23
N CYS A 57 -18.52 0.44 5.68
CA CYS A 57 -19.81 0.66 5.02
C CYS A 57 -19.88 2.09 4.48
N PRO A 58 -20.49 2.32 3.31
CA PRO A 58 -20.76 3.66 2.83
C PRO A 58 -21.74 4.36 3.79
N GLU A 59 -21.45 5.60 4.19
CA GLU A 59 -22.39 6.45 4.92
C GLU A 59 -23.62 6.74 4.03
N HIS A 60 -24.61 5.87 4.06
CA HIS A 60 -25.95 6.23 3.61
C HIS A 60 -26.59 7.03 4.73
N GLY A 61 -26.91 8.29 4.44
CA GLY A 61 -27.68 9.14 5.32
C GLY A 61 -28.92 8.40 5.80
N GLU A 62 -29.08 8.33 7.12
CA GLU A 62 -30.22 7.74 7.83
C GLU A 62 -30.38 6.22 7.66
N ILE A 63 -29.67 5.47 8.50
CA ILE A 63 -30.21 4.50 9.48
C ILE A 63 -28.98 3.77 10.04
N SER A 64 -28.89 3.70 11.37
CA SER A 64 -27.90 2.98 12.16
C SER A 64 -28.00 1.46 11.99
N PHE A 65 -27.96 0.97 10.75
CA PHE A 65 -27.86 -0.45 10.46
C PHE A 65 -26.43 -0.85 10.78
N ARG A 66 -26.24 -1.78 11.73
CA ARG A 66 -24.93 -2.34 12.03
C ARG A 66 -24.28 -2.78 10.71
N CYS A 67 -23.05 -2.31 10.48
CA CYS A 67 -22.32 -2.67 9.27
C CYS A 67 -22.13 -4.19 9.27
N SER A 68 -22.58 -4.84 8.20
CA SER A 68 -22.63 -6.29 8.04
C SER A 68 -22.10 -6.64 6.64
N ALA A 69 -21.76 -7.90 6.42
CA ALA A 69 -21.22 -8.40 5.16
C ALA A 69 -22.07 -8.04 3.93
N GLU A 70 -23.38 -7.85 4.08
CA GLU A 70 -24.29 -7.48 2.99
C GLU A 70 -24.13 -6.03 2.52
N ASN A 71 -23.81 -5.11 3.45
CA ASN A 71 -23.74 -3.67 3.22
C ASN A 71 -22.31 -3.13 3.18
N ALA A 72 -21.33 -3.94 3.58
CA ALA A 72 -19.92 -3.57 3.55
C ALA A 72 -19.38 -3.50 2.11
N TYR A 73 -18.29 -2.76 1.92
CA TYR A 73 -17.56 -2.76 0.65
C TYR A 73 -17.11 -4.19 0.30
N LYS A 74 -17.56 -4.70 -0.85
CA LYS A 74 -17.14 -6.03 -1.36
C LYS A 74 -15.69 -6.06 -1.83
N ALA A 75 -15.07 -4.90 -2.01
CA ALA A 75 -13.69 -4.78 -2.46
C ALA A 75 -12.72 -4.95 -1.28
N ALA A 76 -11.73 -5.84 -1.46
CA ALA A 76 -10.60 -5.97 -0.56
C ALA A 76 -9.68 -4.74 -0.63
N CYS A 77 -9.22 -4.24 0.52
CA CYS A 77 -8.31 -3.10 0.57
C CYS A 77 -7.00 -3.39 -0.16
N LYS A 78 -6.48 -4.62 -0.07
CA LYS A 78 -5.28 -5.02 -0.82
C LYS A 78 -5.44 -4.79 -2.33
N THR A 79 -6.58 -5.16 -2.91
CA THR A 79 -6.82 -5.04 -4.36
C THR A 79 -6.91 -3.57 -4.78
N LYS A 80 -7.60 -2.73 -4.00
CA LYS A 80 -7.71 -1.29 -4.27
C LYS A 80 -6.38 -0.57 -4.11
N ILE A 81 -5.65 -0.85 -3.03
CA ILE A 81 -4.33 -0.27 -2.76
C ILE A 81 -3.35 -0.69 -3.85
N ASN A 82 -3.32 -1.96 -4.24
CA ASN A 82 -2.45 -2.42 -5.31
C ASN A 82 -2.80 -1.78 -6.66
N ALA A 83 -4.08 -1.57 -6.96
CA ALA A 83 -4.49 -0.89 -8.19
C ALA A 83 -4.00 0.56 -8.23
N GLU A 84 -4.09 1.28 -7.11
CA GLU A 84 -3.60 2.65 -6.96
C GLU A 84 -2.06 2.75 -6.91
N LEU A 85 -1.37 1.75 -6.32
CA LEU A 85 0.09 1.71 -6.24
C LEU A 85 0.76 1.26 -7.55
N ASN A 86 0.09 0.48 -8.38
CA ASN A 86 0.65 -0.07 -9.62
C ASN A 86 1.35 0.98 -10.52
N PRO A 87 0.76 2.16 -10.82
CA PRO A 87 1.45 3.17 -11.63
C PRO A 87 2.74 3.68 -10.98
N TYR A 88 2.80 3.79 -9.64
CA TYR A 88 3.99 4.26 -8.94
C TYR A 88 5.15 3.27 -9.02
N VAL A 89 4.86 1.96 -8.97
CA VAL A 89 5.88 0.91 -9.11
C VAL A 89 6.52 0.98 -10.50
N ILE A 90 5.72 1.13 -11.55
CA ILE A 90 6.21 1.24 -12.94
C ILE A 90 7.09 2.49 -13.10
N ILE A 91 6.68 3.62 -12.53
CA ILE A 91 7.46 4.87 -12.58
C ILE A 91 8.79 4.73 -11.82
N LEU A 92 8.77 4.07 -10.65
CA LEU A 92 9.98 3.85 -9.86
C LEU A 92 10.98 2.96 -10.60
N GLU A 93 10.52 1.89 -11.24
CA GLU A 93 11.37 1.03 -12.06
C GLU A 93 12.00 1.81 -13.21
N ALA A 94 11.21 2.59 -13.95
CA ALA A 94 11.71 3.43 -15.04
C ALA A 94 12.79 4.43 -14.55
N TYR A 95 12.59 5.03 -13.38
CA TYR A 95 13.55 5.96 -12.77
C TYR A 95 14.86 5.26 -12.40
N CYS A 96 14.79 4.07 -11.79
CA CYS A 96 15.96 3.25 -11.47
C CYS A 96 16.75 2.85 -12.72
N PHE A 97 16.07 2.46 -13.80
CA PHE A 97 16.74 2.14 -15.07
C PHE A 97 17.42 3.36 -15.70
N ALA A 98 16.73 4.50 -15.75
CA ALA A 98 17.29 5.72 -16.31
C ALA A 98 18.54 6.18 -15.53
N THR A 99 18.46 6.21 -14.21
CA THR A 99 19.59 6.60 -13.34
C THR A 99 20.79 5.68 -13.49
N ALA A 100 20.58 4.36 -13.56
CA ALA A 100 21.65 3.39 -13.81
C ALA A 100 22.31 3.59 -15.18
N PHE A 101 21.51 3.85 -16.22
CA PHE A 101 22.01 4.13 -17.56
C PHE A 101 22.90 5.39 -17.59
N PHE A 102 22.42 6.50 -17.02
CA PHE A 102 23.20 7.74 -16.95
C PHE A 102 24.49 7.57 -16.15
N CYS A 103 24.45 6.87 -15.02
CA CYS A 103 25.66 6.57 -14.25
C CYS A 103 26.67 5.74 -15.06
N GLY A 104 26.20 4.74 -15.83
CA GLY A 104 27.03 3.94 -16.72
C GLY A 104 27.71 4.77 -17.83
N VAL A 105 26.96 5.69 -18.44
CA VAL A 105 27.51 6.59 -19.47
C VAL A 105 28.58 7.51 -18.89
N VAL A 106 28.29 8.15 -17.75
CA VAL A 106 29.24 9.08 -17.10
C VAL A 106 30.51 8.36 -16.68
N THR A 107 30.40 7.19 -16.06
CA THR A 107 31.58 6.39 -15.66
C THR A 107 32.43 5.99 -16.86
N THR A 108 31.80 5.57 -17.95
CA THR A 108 32.52 5.23 -19.20
C THR A 108 33.27 6.45 -19.76
N LEU A 109 32.63 7.63 -19.82
CA LEU A 109 33.26 8.86 -20.28
C LEU A 109 34.47 9.26 -19.44
N ILE A 110 34.37 9.15 -18.11
CA ILE A 110 35.48 9.43 -17.19
C ILE A 110 36.68 8.51 -17.47
N VAL A 111 36.42 7.20 -17.65
CA VAL A 111 37.48 6.21 -17.96
C VAL A 111 38.15 6.53 -19.30
N VAL A 112 37.38 6.87 -20.33
CA VAL A 112 37.92 7.25 -21.65
C VAL A 112 38.79 8.49 -21.53
N MET A 113 38.32 9.55 -20.86
CA MET A 113 39.10 10.77 -20.65
C MET A 113 40.38 10.52 -19.87
N ALA A 114 40.34 9.71 -18.82
CA ALA A 114 41.53 9.34 -18.05
C ALA A 114 42.55 8.56 -18.90
N THR A 115 42.08 7.62 -19.71
CA THR A 115 42.94 6.81 -20.60
C THR A 115 43.61 7.67 -21.67
N LEU A 116 42.85 8.59 -22.29
CA LEU A 116 43.38 9.53 -23.28
C LEU A 116 44.43 10.46 -22.66
N ASN A 117 44.19 10.97 -21.45
CA ASN A 117 45.13 11.84 -20.75
C ASN A 117 46.47 11.10 -20.48
N ILE A 118 46.40 9.84 -20.01
CA ILE A 118 47.60 9.00 -19.81
C ILE A 118 48.33 8.77 -21.14
N TYR A 119 47.61 8.51 -22.22
CA TYR A 119 48.21 8.28 -23.55
C TYR A 119 48.93 9.52 -24.08
N MET A 120 48.30 10.69 -23.95
CA MET A 120 48.90 11.97 -24.37
C MET A 120 50.13 12.32 -23.53
N ASN A 121 50.07 12.18 -22.20
CA ASN A 121 51.19 12.50 -21.31
C ASN A 121 52.38 11.54 -21.40
N LYS A 122 52.23 10.40 -22.10
CA LYS A 122 53.31 9.44 -22.37
C LYS A 122 53.99 9.68 -23.72
N SER A 123 53.44 10.58 -24.54
CA SER A 123 53.94 10.89 -25.88
C SER A 123 54.82 12.16 -25.93
N ASP A 124 54.99 12.84 -24.78
CA ASP A 124 56.02 13.86 -24.52
C ASP A 124 57.21 13.24 -23.76
#